data_AF-A0A4Y9XYL7-F1
#
_entry.id   AF-A0A4Y9XYL7-F1
#
_cell.length_a   1.000
_cell.length_b   1.000
_cell.length_c   1.000
_cell.angle_alpha   90.00
_cell.angle_beta   90.00
_cell.angle_gamma   90.00
#
_symmetry.space_group_name_H-M   'P 1'
#
loop_
_entity.id
_entity.type
_entity.pdbx_description
1 polymer ?
#
loop_
_entity_poly.entity_id
_entity_poly.type
_entity_poly.pdbx_seq_one_letter_code
_entity_poly.pdbx_strand_id
1 'polypeptide(L)'
;MPVLRTLLDAETSHKLALRVLGSGLAPRDTQKDDERLRTSLWGEELSNPLGMAAGFDKDGEATDGLFNLGFSWVEIGSVTPRPQVSILSLKPYEAAFDAVALLMPYHEMLD
;
A
#
# COMPACT_ATOMS: atom_id res chain seq x y z
N MET A 1 -0.46 -17.47 -6.37
CA MET A 1 0.82 -17.67 -7.09
C MET A 1 1.76 -18.59 -6.31
N PRO A 2 1.73 -19.91 -6.54
CA PRO A 2 2.60 -20.86 -5.84
C PRO A 2 4.09 -20.56 -6.04
N VAL A 3 4.48 -20.24 -7.28
CA VAL A 3 5.88 -19.96 -7.67
C VAL A 3 6.45 -18.75 -6.92
N LEU A 4 5.74 -17.61 -6.88
CA LEU A 4 6.21 -16.42 -6.14
C LEU A 4 6.33 -16.70 -4.64
N ARG A 5 5.36 -17.42 -4.06
CA ARG A 5 5.36 -17.76 -2.63
C ARG A 5 6.51 -18.68 -2.21
N THR A 6 7.01 -19.51 -3.12
CA THR A 6 8.09 -20.46 -2.81
C THR A 6 9.48 -19.92 -3.16
N LEU A 7 9.57 -18.97 -4.09
CA LEU A 7 10.86 -18.49 -4.62
C LEU A 7 11.29 -17.12 -4.08
N LEU A 8 10.36 -16.29 -3.61
CA LEU A 8 10.63 -14.95 -3.14
C LEU A 8 10.16 -14.77 -1.69
N ASP A 9 10.86 -13.93 -0.94
CA ASP A 9 10.36 -13.45 0.34
C ASP A 9 9.15 -12.51 0.14
N ALA A 10 8.48 -12.20 1.24
CA ALA A 10 7.26 -11.40 1.23
C ALA A 10 7.50 -9.97 0.72
N GLU A 11 8.62 -9.34 1.09
CA GLU A 11 8.92 -7.95 0.73
C GLU A 11 9.30 -7.84 -0.75
N THR A 12 10.12 -8.76 -1.25
CA THR A 12 10.47 -8.81 -2.69
C THR A 12 9.24 -9.08 -3.54
N SER A 13 8.38 -10.02 -3.11
CA SER A 13 7.11 -10.32 -3.79
C SER A 13 6.20 -9.10 -3.85
N HIS A 14 6.11 -8.36 -2.74
CA HIS A 14 5.31 -7.15 -2.65
C HIS A 14 5.82 -6.03 -3.57
N LYS A 15 7.13 -5.74 -3.56
CA LYS A 15 7.76 -4.77 -4.47
C LYS A 15 7.53 -5.13 -5.94
N LEU A 16 7.63 -6.42 -6.28
CA LEU A 16 7.34 -6.89 -7.63
C LEU A 16 5.88 -6.64 -8.01
N ALA A 17 4.93 -6.92 -7.11
CA ALA A 17 3.52 -6.68 -7.35
C ALA A 17 3.24 -5.19 -7.61
N LEU A 18 3.79 -4.29 -6.79
CA LEU A 18 3.65 -2.84 -6.99
C LEU A 18 4.21 -2.39 -8.34
N ARG A 19 5.40 -2.87 -8.73
CA ARG A 19 5.98 -2.56 -10.05
C ARG A 19 5.11 -3.03 -11.22
N VAL A 20 4.58 -4.25 -11.14
CA VAL A 20 3.71 -4.78 -12.20
C VAL A 20 2.41 -3.99 -12.29
N LEU A 21 1.81 -3.64 -11.15
CA LEU A 21 0.60 -2.81 -11.09
C LEU A 21 0.84 -1.40 -11.60
N GLY A 22 1.89 -0.72 -11.13
CA GLY A 22 2.26 0.64 -11.55
C GLY A 22 2.70 0.73 -13.02
N SER A 23 3.24 -0.35 -13.58
CA SER A 23 3.58 -0.41 -15.01
C SER A 23 2.36 -0.59 -15.94
N GLY A 24 1.18 -0.88 -15.38
CA GLY A 24 -0.03 -1.19 -16.16
C GLY A 24 -0.01 -2.54 -16.87
N LEU A 25 0.96 -3.41 -16.58
CA LEU A 25 1.07 -4.77 -17.11
C LEU A 25 0.27 -5.80 -16.31
N ALA A 26 -0.30 -5.39 -15.17
CA ALA A 26 -1.21 -6.24 -14.41
C ALA A 26 -2.50 -6.54 -15.20
N PRO A 27 -3.15 -7.69 -14.93
CA PRO A 27 -4.50 -7.95 -15.44
C PRO A 27 -5.45 -6.81 -15.08
N ARG A 28 -6.40 -6.54 -15.97
CA ARG A 28 -7.53 -5.64 -15.68
C ARG A 28 -8.80 -6.44 -15.52
N ASP A 29 -9.61 -6.11 -14.53
CA ASP A 29 -10.99 -6.57 -14.48
C ASP A 29 -11.82 -5.78 -15.49
N THR A 30 -12.42 -6.49 -16.44
CA THR A 30 -13.28 -5.91 -17.48
C THR A 30 -14.75 -6.20 -17.24
N GLN A 31 -15.07 -6.94 -16.16
CA GLN A 31 -16.44 -7.24 -15.81
C GLN A 31 -17.11 -6.03 -15.19
N LYS A 32 -18.41 -5.90 -15.45
CA LYS A 32 -19.23 -4.89 -14.79
C LYS A 32 -19.70 -5.46 -13.45
N ASP A 33 -19.55 -4.67 -12.39
CA ASP A 33 -20.09 -4.99 -11.06
C ASP A 33 -21.62 -5.16 -11.11
N ASP A 34 -22.13 -6.11 -10.31
CA ASP A 34 -23.57 -6.29 -10.09
C ASP A 34 -24.14 -5.08 -9.34
N GLU A 35 -25.31 -4.59 -9.77
CA GLU A 35 -25.97 -3.44 -9.15
C GLU A 35 -26.26 -3.64 -7.65
N ARG A 36 -26.37 -4.90 -7.20
CA ARG A 36 -26.53 -5.26 -5.78
C ARG A 36 -25.32 -4.92 -4.91
N LEU A 37 -24.14 -4.72 -5.51
CA LEU A 37 -22.92 -4.38 -4.79
C LEU A 37 -22.77 -2.87 -4.55
N ARG A 38 -23.58 -2.04 -5.22
CA ARG A 38 -23.52 -0.59 -5.05
C ARG A 38 -23.67 -0.18 -3.59
N THR A 39 -22.77 0.69 -3.14
CA THR A 39 -22.68 1.13 -1.75
C THR A 39 -22.35 2.61 -1.70
N SER A 40 -22.97 3.33 -0.77
CA SER A 40 -22.67 4.74 -0.51
C SER A 40 -21.63 4.84 0.61
N LEU A 41 -20.51 5.51 0.35
CA LEU A 41 -19.45 5.74 1.33
C LEU A 41 -18.93 7.17 1.20
N TRP A 42 -18.83 7.90 2.33
CA TRP A 42 -18.39 9.30 2.36
C TRP A 42 -19.19 10.27 1.47
N GLY A 43 -20.44 9.93 1.15
CA GLY A 43 -21.28 10.71 0.24
C GLY A 43 -21.03 10.42 -1.24
N GLU A 44 -20.13 9.50 -1.56
CA GLU A 44 -19.86 9.00 -2.90
C GLU A 44 -20.52 7.64 -3.13
N GLU A 45 -20.98 7.41 -4.36
CA GLU A 45 -21.57 6.14 -4.78
C GLU A 45 -20.50 5.24 -5.40
N LEU A 46 -20.19 4.13 -4.74
CA LEU A 46 -19.22 3.14 -5.20
C LEU A 46 -19.91 2.04 -6.01
N SER A 47 -19.22 1.52 -7.04
CA SER A 47 -19.75 0.42 -7.87
C SER A 47 -19.84 -0.90 -7.11
N ASN A 48 -18.87 -1.13 -6.20
CA ASN A 48 -18.85 -2.25 -5.27
C ASN A 48 -18.23 -1.82 -3.92
N PRO A 49 -18.36 -2.61 -2.83
CA PRO A 49 -17.87 -2.20 -1.51
C PRO A 49 -16.38 -2.55 -1.28
N LEU A 50 -15.73 -3.21 -2.23
CA LEU A 50 -14.36 -3.71 -2.07
C LEU A 50 -13.36 -2.59 -2.27
N GLY A 51 -12.40 -2.51 -1.36
CA GLY A 51 -11.27 -1.60 -1.49
C GLY A 51 -9.96 -2.20 -1.02
N MET A 52 -8.88 -1.54 -1.41
CA MET A 52 -7.54 -1.88 -0.96
C MET A 52 -7.19 -1.08 0.28
N ALA A 53 -6.84 -1.78 1.36
CA ALA A 53 -6.47 -1.17 2.64
C ALA A 53 -5.08 -0.53 2.59
N ALA A 54 -4.82 0.40 3.52
CA ALA A 54 -3.50 0.97 3.73
C ALA A 54 -2.42 -0.09 3.98
N GLY A 55 -1.19 0.32 3.71
CA GLY A 55 0.01 -0.50 3.87
C GLY A 55 0.38 -1.29 2.63
N PHE A 56 -0.55 -1.46 1.67
CA PHE A 56 -0.25 -2.06 0.37
C PHE A 56 0.47 -1.06 -0.54
N ASP A 57 -0.15 0.08 -0.86
CA ASP A 57 0.49 1.11 -1.67
C ASP A 57 0.85 2.29 -0.77
N LYS A 58 2.07 2.25 -0.22
CA LYS A 58 2.52 3.26 0.75
C LYS A 58 2.81 4.61 0.11
N ASP A 59 3.31 4.58 -1.12
CA ASP A 59 3.84 5.74 -1.83
C ASP A 59 2.98 6.13 -3.05
N GLY A 60 1.88 5.41 -3.29
CA GLY A 60 0.92 5.69 -4.38
C GLY A 60 1.35 5.18 -5.76
N GLU A 61 2.31 4.27 -5.83
CA GLU A 61 2.95 3.78 -7.07
C GLU A 61 2.03 2.91 -7.95
N ALA A 62 1.01 2.29 -7.36
CA ALA A 62 0.19 1.25 -7.97
C ALA A 62 -1.31 1.58 -8.00
N THR A 63 -1.69 2.79 -7.61
CA THR A 63 -3.09 3.26 -7.49
C THR A 63 -3.95 2.91 -8.70
N ASP A 64 -3.54 3.32 -9.91
CA ASP A 64 -4.30 3.02 -11.14
C ASP A 64 -4.38 1.51 -11.41
N GLY A 65 -3.30 0.78 -11.13
CA GLY A 65 -3.26 -0.68 -11.24
C GLY A 65 -4.26 -1.36 -10.30
N LEU A 66 -4.42 -0.83 -9.09
CA LEU A 66 -5.39 -1.33 -8.11
C LEU A 66 -6.83 -1.06 -8.54
N PHE A 67 -7.15 0.14 -9.02
CA PHE A 67 -8.49 0.41 -9.59
C PHE A 67 -8.77 -0.48 -10.80
N ASN A 68 -7.77 -0.71 -11.65
CA ASN A 68 -7.88 -1.61 -12.79
C ASN A 68 -8.14 -3.07 -12.39
N LEU A 69 -7.81 -3.49 -11.17
CA LEU A 69 -8.15 -4.82 -10.65
C LEU A 69 -9.60 -4.94 -10.16
N GLY A 70 -10.37 -3.85 -10.15
CA GLY A 70 -11.78 -3.84 -9.77
C GLY A 70 -12.08 -3.31 -8.36
N PHE A 71 -11.08 -2.80 -7.63
CA PHE A 71 -11.36 -2.11 -6.35
C PHE A 71 -12.07 -0.78 -6.60
N SER A 72 -13.12 -0.47 -5.83
CA SER A 72 -13.84 0.80 -5.95
C SER A 72 -13.20 1.93 -5.13
N TRP A 73 -12.32 1.60 -4.18
CA TRP A 73 -11.55 2.57 -3.40
C TRP A 73 -10.19 2.01 -2.98
N VAL A 74 -9.22 2.89 -2.77
CA VAL A 74 -7.84 2.55 -2.39
C VAL A 74 -7.38 3.50 -1.31
N GLU A 75 -6.88 2.97 -0.20
CA GLU A 75 -6.27 3.74 0.88
C GLU A 75 -4.74 3.72 0.73
N ILE A 76 -4.17 4.86 0.35
CA ILE A 76 -2.71 5.04 0.20
C ILE A 76 -2.09 5.30 1.57
N GLY A 77 -0.91 4.73 1.80
CA GLY A 77 -0.10 5.01 2.98
C GLY A 77 0.24 3.76 3.80
N SER A 78 0.61 3.89 5.06
CA SER A 78 0.72 5.13 5.85
C SER A 78 1.86 6.03 5.37
N VAL A 79 1.58 7.32 5.16
CA VAL A 79 2.58 8.33 4.82
C VAL A 79 3.00 9.08 6.08
N THR A 80 4.31 9.22 6.31
CA THR A 80 4.88 10.05 7.38
C THR A 80 5.30 11.42 6.86
N PRO A 81 5.23 12.51 7.65
CA PRO A 81 5.63 13.85 7.19
C PRO A 81 7.07 13.95 6.71
N ARG A 82 7.96 13.08 7.20
CA ARG A 82 9.34 12.93 6.76
C ARG A 82 9.55 11.51 6.23
N PRO A 83 10.40 11.31 5.21
CA PRO A 83 10.78 9.97 4.77
C PRO A 83 11.38 9.15 5.92
N GLN A 84 10.87 7.94 6.10
CA GLN A 84 11.35 6.99 7.11
C GLN A 84 11.89 5.74 6.43
N VAL A 85 13.01 5.24 6.92
CA VAL A 85 13.55 3.96 6.47
C VAL A 85 12.79 2.80 7.12
N SER A 86 12.59 1.71 6.36
CA SER A 86 12.00 0.50 6.91
C SER A 86 12.93 -0.09 7.96
N ILE A 87 12.38 -0.50 9.11
CA ILE A 87 13.14 -1.18 10.16
C ILE A 87 13.80 -2.47 9.67
N LEU A 88 13.24 -3.11 8.64
CA LEU A 88 13.80 -4.31 8.00
C LEU A 88 15.04 -4.01 7.14
N SER A 89 15.22 -2.76 6.74
CA SER A 89 16.37 -2.31 5.95
C SER A 89 17.51 -1.78 6.83
N LEU A 90 17.27 -1.59 8.12
CA LEU A 90 18.26 -1.07 9.05
C LEU A 90 19.13 -2.18 9.61
N LYS A 91 20.40 -1.86 9.89
CA LYS A 91 21.21 -2.72 10.75
C LYS A 91 20.64 -2.70 12.18
N PRO A 92 20.83 -3.76 12.98
CA PRO A 92 20.22 -3.85 14.31
C PRO A 92 20.49 -2.66 15.23
N TYR A 93 21.68 -2.04 15.14
CA TYR A 93 22.04 -0.88 15.94
C TYR A 93 21.42 0.43 15.42
N GLU A 94 21.18 0.56 14.11
CA GLU A 94 20.47 1.69 13.52
C GLU A 94 18.97 1.62 13.83
N ALA A 95 18.39 0.42 13.80
CA ALA A 95 17.00 0.17 14.16
C ALA A 95 16.70 0.62 15.61
N ALA A 96 17.63 0.39 16.54
CA ALA A 96 17.49 0.83 17.92
C ALA A 96 17.50 2.36 18.04
N PHE A 97 18.35 3.05 17.28
CA PHE A 97 18.42 4.51 17.29
C PHE A 97 17.17 5.16 16.68
N ASP A 98 16.70 4.61 15.57
CA ASP A 98 15.54 5.11 14.84
C ASP A 98 14.22 4.87 15.61
N ALA A 99 14.11 3.73 16.31
CA ALA A 99 13.01 3.46 17.23
C ALA A 99 12.98 4.45 18.41
N VAL A 100 14.14 4.87 18.91
CA VAL A 100 14.23 5.90 19.97
C VAL A 100 13.85 7.28 19.43
N ALA A 101 14.26 7.62 18.20
CA ALA A 101 13.87 8.88 17.55
C ALA A 101 12.35 8.98 17.30
N LEU A 102 11.69 7.86 16.98
CA LEU A 102 10.23 7.77 16.83
C LEU A 102 9.46 7.90 18.16
N LEU A 103 10.10 7.59 19.29
CA LEU A 103 9.52 7.70 20.62
C LEU A 103 9.76 9.07 21.27
N MET A 104 10.64 9.91 20.73
CA MET A 104 10.81 11.28 21.19
C MET A 104 9.68 12.17 20.61
N PRO A 105 8.94 12.92 21.46
CA PRO A 105 7.88 13.79 21.00
C PRO A 105 8.43 14.89 20.09
N TYR A 106 7.69 15.20 19.01
CA TYR A 106 8.02 16.18 17.96
C TYR A 106 8.51 17.55 18.47
N HIS A 107 8.21 17.93 19.71
CA HIS A 107 8.60 19.20 20.32
C HIS A 107 10.12 19.31 20.63
N GLU A 108 10.83 18.20 20.85
CA GLU A 108 12.25 18.23 21.26
C GLU A 108 13.23 18.28 20.08
N MET A 109 12.74 18.29 18.84
CA MET A 109 13.57 18.18 17.62
C MET A 109 13.86 19.52 16.92
N LEU A 110 13.39 20.64 17.48
CA LEU A 110 13.56 21.99 16.90
C LEU A 110 14.47 22.92 17.74
N ASP A 111 15.09 22.40 18.79
CA ASP A 111 16.17 23.06 19.56
C ASP A 111 17.53 22.41 19.26
#